data_AF-A0A914CIY5-F1
#
_entry.id   AF-A0A914CIY5-F1
#
_cell.length_a   1.000
_cell.length_b   1.000
_cell.length_c   1.000
_cell.angle_alpha   90.00
_cell.angle_beta   90.00
_cell.angle_gamma   90.00
#
_symmetry.space_group_name_H-M   'P 1'
#
loop_
_entity.id
_entity.type
_entity.pdbx_description
1 polymer ?
#
loop_
_entity_poly.entity_id
_entity_poly.type
_entity_poly.pdbx_seq_one_letter_code
_entity_poly.pdbx_strand_id
1 'polypeptide(L)'
;MTISVLCWKRLGIDSIVMLMGAEKEWEQIPVYAYILKSLKEIGAKITFLSQNSNPRPKNLWNQILSNDVKIPEFSLAQISRIYAAMLPFTSELNDNSIFITTDSDLLVFNKNPHIPNLEKGEQIKFYSTYEDTCCEFIKIPKGYQKVKHYFLQTIAASIETWRDIMEISQINSTQNLVQVLIDEIGSKLFKLPEMKGNMLWGIDEALVSYKIDKWFRRNNNNIPVGEYKY
;
A
#
# COMPACT_ATOMS: atom_id res chain seq x y z
N MET A 1 7.45 10.58 -8.33
CA MET A 1 5.97 10.71 -8.45
C MET A 1 5.50 11.25 -9.79
N THR A 2 5.59 12.56 -10.10
CA THR A 2 5.02 13.14 -11.36
C THR A 2 5.53 12.47 -12.63
N ILE A 3 6.82 12.13 -12.69
CA ILE A 3 7.42 11.41 -13.81
C ILE A 3 6.83 9.99 -13.92
N SER A 4 6.72 9.25 -12.82
CA SER A 4 6.14 7.90 -12.82
C SER A 4 4.68 7.89 -13.28
N VAL A 5 3.88 8.88 -12.85
CA VAL A 5 2.50 9.08 -13.32
C VAL A 5 2.48 9.29 -14.84
N LEU A 6 3.38 10.12 -15.38
CA LEU A 6 3.49 10.32 -16.81
C LEU A 6 3.88 9.04 -17.56
N CYS A 7 4.80 8.24 -17.01
CA CYS A 7 5.18 6.95 -17.58
C CYS A 7 4.00 5.98 -17.65
N TRP A 8 3.25 5.81 -16.56
CA TRP A 8 2.05 4.96 -16.53
C TRP A 8 0.99 5.44 -17.51
N LYS A 9 0.74 6.75 -17.58
CA LYS A 9 -0.20 7.34 -18.53
C LYS A 9 0.18 7.02 -19.98
N ARG A 10 1.47 7.10 -20.34
CA ARG A 10 1.96 6.74 -21.69
C ARG A 10 1.74 5.27 -22.04
N LEU A 11 1.63 4.39 -21.04
CA LEU A 11 1.32 2.97 -21.21
C LEU A 11 -0.21 2.70 -21.24
N GLY A 12 -1.02 3.76 -21.18
CA GLY A 12 -2.48 3.68 -21.12
C GLY A 12 -3.00 3.18 -19.78
N ILE A 13 -2.31 3.51 -18.69
CA ILE A 13 -2.70 3.16 -17.32
C ILE A 13 -3.01 4.45 -16.55
N ASP A 14 -4.25 4.55 -16.06
CA ASP A 14 -4.67 5.65 -15.20
C ASP A 14 -3.96 5.58 -13.85
N SER A 15 -3.55 6.76 -13.36
CA SER A 15 -2.80 6.87 -12.10
C SER A 15 -3.64 7.53 -11.03
N ILE A 16 -3.72 6.88 -9.88
CA ILE A 16 -4.24 7.48 -8.65
C ILE A 16 -3.05 7.86 -7.78
N VAL A 17 -3.05 9.11 -7.30
CA VAL A 17 -2.03 9.64 -6.41
C VAL A 17 -2.65 9.96 -5.07
N MET A 18 -2.18 9.27 -4.03
CA MET A 18 -2.61 9.47 -2.66
C MET A 18 -1.65 10.42 -1.95
N LEU A 19 -2.16 11.55 -1.47
CA LEU A 19 -1.38 12.63 -0.85
C LEU A 19 -1.76 12.77 0.62
N MET A 20 -0.78 12.76 1.52
CA MET A 20 -1.02 12.97 2.95
C MET A 20 -1.36 14.44 3.23
N GLY A 21 -2.33 14.68 4.12
CA GLY A 21 -2.80 16.01 4.50
C GLY A 21 -3.97 16.51 3.66
N ALA A 22 -4.39 17.75 3.91
CA ALA A 22 -5.51 18.37 3.20
C ALA A 22 -5.04 19.13 1.95
N GLU A 23 -5.90 19.24 0.93
CA GLU A 23 -5.58 19.96 -0.32
C GLU A 23 -5.08 21.39 -0.07
N LYS A 24 -5.76 22.13 0.82
CA LYS A 24 -5.36 23.50 1.19
C LYS A 24 -3.93 23.59 1.74
N GLU A 25 -3.44 22.54 2.40
CA GLU A 25 -2.06 22.51 2.91
C GLU A 25 -1.05 22.37 1.76
N TRP A 26 -1.40 21.57 0.75
CA TRP A 26 -0.59 21.41 -0.47
C TRP A 26 -0.54 22.69 -1.30
N GLU A 27 -1.64 23.44 -1.35
CA GLU A 27 -1.72 24.70 -2.10
C GLU A 27 -0.90 25.84 -1.47
N GLN A 28 -0.67 25.80 -0.15
CA GLN A 28 0.05 26.86 0.57
C GLN A 28 1.58 26.80 0.42
N ILE A 29 2.13 25.62 0.11
CA ILE A 29 3.57 25.40 -0.01
C ILE A 29 3.95 25.41 -1.50
N PRO A 30 4.79 26.35 -2.00
CA PRO A 30 5.03 26.52 -3.43
C PRO A 30 5.44 25.26 -4.19
N VAL A 31 6.31 24.44 -3.60
CA VAL A 31 6.75 23.17 -4.20
C VAL A 31 5.61 22.14 -4.27
N TYR A 32 4.76 22.07 -3.25
CA TYR A 32 3.61 21.15 -3.23
C TYR A 32 2.51 21.60 -4.18
N ALA A 33 2.26 22.92 -4.26
CA ALA A 33 1.34 23.50 -5.22
C ALA A 33 1.78 23.22 -6.66
N TYR A 34 3.09 23.31 -6.94
CA TYR A 34 3.65 22.94 -8.24
C TYR A 34 3.47 21.46 -8.57
N ILE A 35 3.72 20.57 -7.61
CA ILE A 35 3.49 19.13 -7.77
C ILE A 35 2.00 18.86 -8.04
N LEU A 36 1.11 19.44 -7.24
CA LEU A 36 -0.35 19.29 -7.37
C LEU A 36 -0.83 19.76 -8.74
N LYS A 37 -0.38 20.94 -9.19
CA LYS A 37 -0.67 21.46 -10.52
C LYS A 37 -0.20 20.50 -11.61
N SER A 38 1.05 20.02 -11.52
CA SER A 38 1.62 19.10 -12.52
C SER A 38 0.86 17.78 -12.60
N LEU A 39 0.44 17.22 -11.46
CA LEU A 39 -0.38 16.01 -11.40
C LEU A 39 -1.76 16.22 -12.05
N LYS A 40 -2.41 17.37 -11.78
CA LYS A 40 -3.70 17.75 -12.37
C LYS A 40 -3.58 17.90 -13.90
N GLU A 41 -2.52 18.57 -14.38
CA GLU A 41 -2.25 18.74 -15.82
C GLU A 41 -2.01 17.40 -16.54
N ILE A 42 -1.35 16.45 -15.88
CA ILE A 42 -1.17 15.09 -16.41
C ILE A 42 -2.46 14.27 -16.31
N GLY A 43 -3.49 14.74 -15.60
CA GLY A 43 -4.77 14.05 -15.47
C GLY A 43 -4.75 12.90 -14.46
N ALA A 44 -3.89 12.97 -13.44
CA ALA A 44 -3.92 12.01 -12.35
C ALA A 44 -5.19 12.19 -11.48
N LYS A 45 -5.76 11.09 -10.98
CA LYS A 45 -6.81 11.12 -9.96
C LYS A 45 -6.13 11.34 -8.60
N ILE A 46 -6.41 12.45 -7.94
CA ILE A 46 -5.73 12.82 -6.69
C ILE A 46 -6.67 12.58 -5.51
N THR A 47 -6.18 11.85 -4.51
CA THR A 47 -6.93 11.54 -3.29
C THR A 47 -6.14 12.05 -2.09
N PHE A 48 -6.76 12.89 -1.28
CA PHE A 48 -6.15 13.42 -0.06
C PHE A 48 -6.49 12.56 1.15
N LEU A 49 -5.44 12.14 1.86
CA LEU A 49 -5.52 11.40 3.11
C LEU A 49 -5.39 12.38 4.27
N SER A 50 -6.54 12.90 4.70
CA SER A 50 -6.63 13.79 5.86
C SER A 50 -7.63 13.26 6.86
N GLN A 51 -7.28 13.29 8.15
CA GLN A 51 -8.23 13.00 9.23
C GLN A 51 -9.25 14.11 9.46
N ASN A 52 -8.97 15.35 9.04
CA ASN A 52 -9.86 16.50 9.24
C ASN A 52 -9.97 17.37 7.99
N SER A 53 -11.17 17.89 7.73
CA SER A 53 -11.47 18.89 6.70
C SER A 53 -11.05 20.33 7.09
N ASN A 54 -10.31 20.50 8.19
CA ASN A 54 -9.85 21.78 8.75
C ASN A 54 -8.40 21.71 9.28
N PRO A 55 -7.67 22.84 9.32
CA PRO A 55 -6.22 22.86 9.52
C PRO A 55 -5.82 22.30 10.89
N ARG A 56 -4.76 21.49 10.88
CA ARG A 56 -4.20 20.68 11.98
C ARG A 56 -4.23 21.34 13.37
N PRO A 57 -4.55 20.59 14.43
CA PRO A 57 -3.70 20.63 15.62
C PRO A 57 -2.38 19.94 15.27
N LYS A 58 -1.26 20.66 15.36
CA LYS A 58 0.12 20.24 15.00
C LYS A 58 0.61 18.89 15.57
N ASN A 59 -0.17 18.18 16.38
CA ASN A 59 0.31 17.07 17.21
C ASN A 59 -0.60 15.81 17.21
N LEU A 60 -1.58 15.66 16.31
CA LEU A 60 -2.50 14.51 16.40
C LEU A 60 -1.86 13.18 15.97
N TRP A 61 -1.00 13.14 14.94
CA TRP A 61 -0.25 11.93 14.59
C TRP A 61 0.75 11.49 15.68
N ASN A 62 1.14 12.42 16.56
CA ASN A 62 1.90 12.12 17.78
C ASN A 62 1.00 11.64 18.95
N GLN A 63 -0.33 11.83 18.87
CA GLN A 63 -1.30 11.48 19.92
C GLN A 63 -2.04 10.17 19.67
N ILE A 64 -2.09 9.66 18.45
CA ILE A 64 -2.81 8.40 18.13
C ILE A 64 -1.97 7.16 18.47
N LEU A 65 -1.11 7.33 19.45
CA LEU A 65 -0.30 6.29 20.03
C LEU A 65 -0.45 6.51 21.51
N SER A 66 -1.13 5.58 22.17
CA SER A 66 -1.10 5.47 23.61
C SER A 66 0.37 5.41 24.04
N ASN A 67 0.88 6.54 24.48
CA ASN A 67 2.11 6.84 25.22
C ASN A 67 3.50 6.35 24.76
N ASP A 68 3.72 5.43 23.79
CA ASP A 68 5.11 4.91 23.61
C ASP A 68 5.64 4.64 22.19
N VAL A 69 4.87 4.84 21.11
CA VAL A 69 5.43 4.67 19.75
C VAL A 69 5.03 5.83 18.87
N LYS A 70 5.83 6.23 17.88
CA LYS A 70 5.52 7.23 16.87
C LYS A 70 5.63 6.58 15.49
N ILE A 71 4.53 6.47 14.75
CA ILE A 71 4.58 6.03 13.34
C ILE A 71 4.86 7.29 12.51
N PRO A 72 5.97 7.33 11.75
CA PRO A 72 6.27 8.45 10.87
C PRO A 72 5.21 8.62 9.78
N GLU A 73 4.94 9.87 9.38
CA GLU A 73 4.00 10.19 8.28
C GLU A 73 4.37 9.46 6.98
N PHE A 74 5.66 9.22 6.71
CA PHE A 74 6.12 8.47 5.53
C PHE A 74 5.67 7.01 5.55
N SER A 75 5.71 6.35 6.72
CA SER A 75 5.27 4.95 6.85
C SER A 75 3.77 4.84 6.60
N LEU A 76 2.98 5.81 7.07
CA LEU A 76 1.54 5.86 6.78
C LEU A 76 1.26 6.04 5.28
N ALA A 77 2.02 6.90 4.60
CA ALA A 77 1.90 7.08 3.15
C ALA A 77 2.19 5.76 2.41
N GLN A 78 3.29 5.09 2.78
CA GLN A 78 3.67 3.80 2.20
C GLN A 78 2.64 2.69 2.44
N ILE A 79 2.08 2.60 3.65
CA ILE A 79 1.07 1.57 3.96
C ILE A 79 -0.27 1.90 3.31
N SER A 80 -0.63 3.19 3.16
CA SER A 80 -1.93 3.57 2.58
C SER A 80 -2.15 3.04 1.16
N ARG A 81 -1.08 2.87 0.37
CA ARG A 81 -1.17 2.42 -1.04
C ARG A 81 -1.77 1.03 -1.19
N ILE A 82 -1.48 0.12 -0.25
CA ILE A 82 -2.00 -1.25 -0.30
C ILE A 82 -3.51 -1.30 0.03
N TYR A 83 -4.06 -0.21 0.55
CA TYR A 83 -5.48 -0.07 0.82
C TYR A 83 -6.28 0.66 -0.28
N ALA A 84 -5.61 1.13 -1.33
CA ALA A 84 -6.22 1.95 -2.35
C ALA A 84 -7.39 1.27 -3.07
N ALA A 85 -7.34 -0.05 -3.24
CA ALA A 85 -8.41 -0.84 -3.85
C ALA A 85 -9.74 -0.79 -3.07
N MET A 86 -9.71 -0.44 -1.78
CA MET A 86 -10.88 -0.38 -0.90
C MET A 86 -11.44 1.03 -0.77
N LEU A 87 -10.81 2.04 -1.34
CA LEU A 87 -11.26 3.43 -1.22
C LEU A 87 -12.49 3.72 -2.09
N PRO A 88 -13.31 4.72 -1.74
CA PRO A 88 -14.58 4.97 -2.44
C PRO A 88 -14.46 5.17 -3.95
N PHE A 89 -13.33 5.68 -4.42
CA PHE A 89 -13.09 5.90 -5.84
C PHE A 89 -13.09 4.61 -6.67
N THR A 90 -12.93 3.43 -6.06
CA THR A 90 -12.98 2.14 -6.76
C THR A 90 -14.39 1.61 -6.94
N SER A 91 -15.40 2.23 -6.31
CA SER A 91 -16.81 1.83 -6.47
C SER A 91 -17.33 2.03 -7.90
N GLU A 92 -16.69 2.90 -8.67
CA GLU A 92 -16.99 3.17 -10.08
C GLU A 92 -16.29 2.20 -11.04
N LEU A 93 -15.38 1.35 -10.53
CA LEU A 93 -14.57 0.43 -11.31
C LEU A 93 -15.13 -0.99 -11.24
N ASN A 94 -14.85 -1.80 -12.27
CA ASN A 94 -15.20 -3.22 -12.28
C ASN A 94 -14.28 -3.99 -11.30
N ASP A 95 -14.80 -4.99 -10.60
CA ASP A 95 -14.02 -5.84 -9.67
C ASP A 95 -12.83 -6.55 -10.33
N ASN A 96 -12.90 -6.81 -11.64
CA ASN A 96 -11.81 -7.36 -12.46
C ASN A 96 -10.76 -6.31 -12.90
N SER A 97 -10.96 -5.03 -12.58
CA SER A 97 -9.97 -4.00 -12.90
C SER A 97 -8.68 -4.28 -12.14
N ILE A 98 -7.55 -4.20 -12.82
CA ILE A 98 -6.24 -4.46 -12.21
C ILE A 98 -5.76 -3.19 -11.50
N PHE A 99 -5.48 -3.34 -10.21
CA PHE A 99 -4.87 -2.29 -9.41
C PHE A 99 -3.39 -2.60 -9.21
N ILE A 100 -2.54 -1.67 -9.65
CA ILE A 100 -1.08 -1.74 -9.53
C ILE A 100 -0.63 -0.76 -8.46
N THR A 101 -0.05 -1.27 -7.37
CA THR A 101 0.67 -0.44 -6.41
C THR A 101 2.15 -0.44 -6.76
N THR A 102 2.82 0.72 -6.68
CA THR A 102 4.22 0.87 -7.09
C THR A 102 4.92 1.97 -6.29
N ASP A 103 6.23 1.82 -6.09
CA ASP A 103 7.05 2.90 -5.54
C ASP A 103 7.17 4.06 -6.54
N SER A 104 7.06 5.29 -6.03
CA SER A 104 6.92 6.48 -6.86
C SER A 104 8.21 6.95 -7.55
N ASP A 105 9.33 6.30 -7.26
CA ASP A 105 10.66 6.48 -7.84
C ASP A 105 10.99 5.42 -8.91
N LEU A 106 10.14 4.41 -9.08
CA LEU A 106 10.27 3.45 -10.17
C LEU A 106 9.73 4.03 -11.49
N LEU A 107 10.51 3.84 -12.55
CA LEU A 107 10.14 4.21 -13.90
C LEU A 107 9.72 2.95 -14.66
N VAL A 108 8.46 2.93 -15.11
CA VAL A 108 7.92 1.81 -15.88
C VAL A 108 7.93 2.13 -17.36
N PHE A 109 8.59 1.27 -18.14
CA PHE A 109 8.72 1.38 -19.59
C PHE A 109 7.89 0.34 -20.35
N ASN A 110 7.42 -0.70 -19.68
CA ASN A 110 6.58 -1.75 -20.25
C ASN A 110 5.59 -2.21 -19.19
N LYS A 111 4.29 -2.25 -19.50
CA LYS A 111 3.25 -2.68 -18.55
C LYS A 111 3.09 -4.19 -18.41
N ASN A 112 3.44 -4.96 -19.45
CA ASN A 112 3.13 -6.39 -19.51
C ASN A 112 3.72 -7.22 -18.35
N PRO A 113 4.96 -6.96 -17.87
CA PRO A 113 5.51 -7.68 -16.71
C PRO A 113 4.76 -7.41 -15.39
N HIS A 114 3.97 -6.34 -15.32
CA HIS A 114 3.30 -5.90 -14.10
C HIS A 114 1.82 -6.28 -14.05
N ILE A 115 1.25 -6.86 -15.11
CA ILE A 115 -0.18 -7.21 -15.15
C ILE A 115 -0.33 -8.72 -14.97
N PRO A 116 -1.16 -9.19 -14.02
CA PRO A 116 -1.41 -10.62 -13.83
C PRO A 116 -2.18 -11.22 -15.02
N ASN A 117 -1.81 -12.44 -15.41
CA ASN A 117 -2.56 -13.20 -16.43
C ASN A 117 -3.70 -14.01 -15.78
N LEU A 118 -4.85 -13.35 -15.62
CA LEU A 118 -6.04 -13.96 -15.01
C LEU A 118 -6.54 -15.20 -15.77
N GLU A 119 -6.40 -15.23 -17.10
CA GLU A 119 -6.81 -16.39 -17.93
C GLU A 119 -5.99 -17.65 -17.64
N LYS A 120 -4.74 -17.48 -17.20
CA LYS A 120 -3.86 -18.56 -16.75
C LYS A 120 -3.97 -18.85 -15.25
N GLY A 121 -4.92 -18.23 -14.56
CA GLY A 121 -5.10 -18.35 -13.11
C GLY A 121 -4.08 -17.59 -12.27
N GLU A 122 -3.26 -16.71 -12.86
CA GLU A 122 -2.36 -15.83 -12.11
C GLU A 122 -3.18 -14.69 -11.51
N GLN A 123 -3.51 -14.75 -10.22
CA GLN A 123 -4.34 -13.73 -9.55
C GLN A 123 -3.53 -12.52 -9.04
N ILE A 124 -2.24 -12.72 -8.77
CA ILE A 124 -1.33 -11.68 -8.26
C ILE A 124 -0.05 -11.70 -9.09
N LYS A 125 0.40 -10.52 -9.51
CA LYS A 125 1.70 -10.30 -10.14
C LYS A 125 2.60 -9.53 -9.18
N PHE A 126 3.76 -10.10 -8.89
CA PHE A 126 4.86 -9.41 -8.22
C PHE A 126 5.90 -9.05 -9.26
N TYR A 127 6.34 -7.80 -9.25
CA TYR A 127 7.49 -7.37 -10.02
C TYR A 127 8.50 -6.76 -9.05
N SER A 128 9.67 -7.39 -9.02
CA SER A 128 10.82 -6.94 -8.25
C SER A 128 12.04 -6.98 -9.15
N THR A 129 12.82 -5.89 -9.19
CA THR A 129 14.14 -5.84 -9.82
C THR A 129 15.16 -6.73 -9.12
N TYR A 130 14.82 -7.23 -7.92
CA TYR A 130 15.58 -8.23 -7.20
C TYR A 130 15.01 -9.62 -7.51
N GLU A 131 15.16 -10.05 -8.77
CA GLU A 131 14.61 -11.31 -9.27
C GLU A 131 15.14 -12.55 -8.51
N ASP A 132 16.28 -12.43 -7.80
CA ASP A 132 16.95 -13.54 -7.09
C ASP A 132 17.09 -13.40 -5.56
N THR A 133 16.64 -12.31 -4.92
CA THR A 133 16.61 -12.20 -3.43
C THR A 133 15.20 -12.28 -2.83
N CYS A 134 14.22 -12.61 -3.67
CA CYS A 134 12.87 -13.01 -3.29
C CYS A 134 12.92 -14.36 -2.54
N CYS A 135 13.38 -14.39 -1.29
CA CYS A 135 13.26 -15.55 -0.40
C CYS A 135 13.54 -15.25 1.09
N GLU A 136 13.84 -14.01 1.48
CA GLU A 136 13.97 -13.73 2.91
C GLU A 136 12.61 -13.93 3.60
N PHE A 137 12.61 -14.68 4.69
CA PHE A 137 11.43 -14.83 5.52
C PHE A 137 11.48 -13.77 6.59
N ILE A 138 10.46 -12.91 6.63
CA ILE A 138 10.31 -11.97 7.72
C ILE A 138 9.61 -12.68 8.89
N LYS A 139 10.06 -12.38 10.10
CA LYS A 139 9.42 -12.84 11.33
C LYS A 139 8.37 -11.81 11.73
N ILE A 140 7.11 -12.21 11.73
CA ILE A 140 6.05 -11.36 12.29
C ILE A 140 6.07 -11.51 13.83
N PRO A 141 6.09 -10.40 14.59
CA PRO A 141 6.36 -10.40 16.05
C PRO A 141 5.46 -11.32 16.89
N LYS A 142 4.21 -11.57 16.49
CA LYS A 142 3.32 -12.47 17.24
C LYS A 142 3.29 -13.88 16.61
N GLY A 143 3.99 -14.82 17.25
CA GLY A 143 3.95 -16.25 16.93
C GLY A 143 5.12 -16.79 16.12
N TYR A 144 6.15 -15.97 15.83
CA TYR A 144 7.32 -16.34 15.00
C TYR A 144 6.92 -16.97 13.67
N GLN A 145 5.78 -16.59 13.11
CA GLN A 145 5.42 -17.00 11.77
C GLN A 145 6.41 -16.35 10.81
N LYS A 146 7.20 -17.21 10.18
CA LYS A 146 8.02 -16.87 9.02
C LYS A 146 7.09 -16.81 7.83
N VAL A 147 6.86 -15.61 7.32
CA VAL A 147 6.13 -15.40 6.07
C VAL A 147 7.12 -15.03 4.98
N LYS A 148 6.83 -15.44 3.75
CA LYS A 148 7.63 -15.03 2.61
C LYS A 148 7.57 -13.51 2.48
N HIS A 149 8.72 -12.86 2.38
CA HIS A 149 8.80 -11.42 2.14
C HIS A 149 8.49 -11.12 0.67
N TYR A 150 7.49 -10.28 0.46
CA TYR A 150 7.14 -9.73 -0.86
C TYR A 150 7.52 -8.26 -0.89
N PHE A 151 8.54 -7.92 -1.69
CA PHE A 151 8.92 -6.54 -1.95
C PHE A 151 7.79 -5.78 -2.63
N LEU A 152 7.51 -4.55 -2.18
CA LEU A 152 6.41 -3.72 -2.68
C LEU A 152 6.82 -2.77 -3.81
N GLN A 153 7.84 -3.12 -4.58
CA GLN A 153 8.25 -2.34 -5.75
C GLN A 153 7.12 -2.20 -6.75
N THR A 154 6.54 -3.33 -7.18
CA THR A 154 5.28 -3.34 -7.91
C THR A 154 4.50 -4.61 -7.61
N ILE A 155 3.26 -4.47 -7.14
CA ILE A 155 2.32 -5.57 -6.97
C ILE A 155 1.04 -5.22 -7.68
N ALA A 156 0.51 -6.18 -8.45
CA ALA A 156 -0.75 -6.02 -9.15
C ALA A 156 -1.68 -7.19 -8.91
N ALA A 157 -2.96 -6.89 -8.71
CA ALA A 157 -4.03 -7.86 -8.58
C ALA A 157 -5.34 -7.19 -8.99
N SER A 158 -6.42 -7.97 -9.18
CA SER A 158 -7.75 -7.39 -9.36
C SER A 158 -8.21 -6.64 -8.10
N ILE A 159 -9.17 -5.72 -8.25
CA ILE A 159 -9.80 -5.04 -7.10
C ILE A 159 -10.41 -6.07 -6.14
N GLU A 160 -11.09 -7.08 -6.67
CA GLU A 160 -11.65 -8.19 -5.87
C GLU A 160 -10.56 -8.90 -5.06
N THR A 161 -9.44 -9.26 -5.71
CA THR A 161 -8.33 -9.96 -5.07
C THR A 161 -7.70 -9.10 -3.97
N TRP A 162 -7.51 -7.79 -4.20
CA TRP A 162 -7.02 -6.88 -3.17
C TRP A 162 -7.95 -6.80 -1.96
N ARG A 163 -9.27 -6.71 -2.19
CA ARG A 163 -10.28 -6.68 -1.12
C ARG A 163 -10.25 -7.97 -0.28
N ASP A 164 -10.11 -9.13 -0.94
CA ASP A 164 -10.01 -10.43 -0.25
C ASP A 164 -8.68 -10.59 0.52
N ILE A 165 -7.55 -10.16 -0.07
CA ILE A 165 -6.24 -10.15 0.62
C ILE A 165 -6.31 -9.31 1.90
N MET A 166 -6.90 -8.11 1.80
CA MET A 166 -6.98 -7.20 2.94
C MET A 166 -8.06 -7.55 3.94
N GLU A 167 -9.01 -8.41 3.56
CA GLU A 167 -10.20 -8.75 4.33
C GLU A 167 -11.09 -7.53 4.60
N ILE A 168 -11.13 -6.60 3.63
CA ILE A 168 -11.90 -5.36 3.68
C ILE A 168 -12.58 -5.19 2.34
N SER A 169 -13.92 -5.22 2.33
CA SER A 169 -14.70 -5.02 1.11
C SER A 169 -14.66 -3.57 0.63
N GLN A 170 -14.87 -2.62 1.54
CA GLN A 170 -14.87 -1.20 1.21
C GLN A 170 -14.59 -0.34 2.45
N ILE A 171 -13.90 0.78 2.23
CA ILE A 171 -13.70 1.86 3.19
C ILE A 171 -14.55 3.04 2.73
N ASN A 172 -15.42 3.55 3.61
CA ASN A 172 -16.40 4.58 3.26
C ASN A 172 -15.79 5.96 2.99
N SER A 173 -14.59 6.26 3.51
CA SER A 173 -13.93 7.56 3.36
C SER A 173 -12.42 7.46 3.56
N THR A 174 -11.67 8.45 3.09
CA THR A 174 -10.22 8.52 3.35
C THR A 174 -9.91 8.76 4.82
N GLN A 175 -10.83 9.38 5.58
CA GLN A 175 -10.73 9.51 7.04
C GLN A 175 -10.78 8.13 7.71
N ASN A 176 -11.70 7.27 7.27
CA ASN A 176 -11.85 5.92 7.81
C ASN A 176 -10.62 5.06 7.50
N LEU A 177 -9.98 5.24 6.35
CA LEU A 177 -8.72 4.56 6.03
C LEU A 177 -7.66 4.83 7.09
N VAL A 178 -7.55 6.08 7.54
CA VAL A 178 -6.56 6.40 8.58
C VAL A 178 -6.81 5.59 9.85
N GLN A 179 -8.07 5.50 10.29
CA GLN A 179 -8.41 4.70 11.47
C GLN A 179 -8.09 3.21 11.26
N VAL A 180 -8.39 2.67 10.07
CA VAL A 180 -8.02 1.28 9.71
C VAL A 180 -6.50 1.09 9.80
N LEU A 181 -5.71 2.03 9.29
CA LEU A 181 -4.24 1.96 9.37
C LEU A 181 -3.76 1.96 10.83
N ILE A 182 -4.35 2.79 11.68
CA ILE A 182 -4.02 2.85 13.10
C ILE A 182 -4.36 1.54 13.79
N ASP A 183 -5.54 0.97 13.52
CA ASP A 183 -5.99 -0.26 14.14
C ASP A 183 -5.13 -1.45 13.69
N GLU A 184 -4.78 -1.53 12.41
CA GLU A 184 -3.92 -2.57 11.83
C GLU A 184 -2.48 -2.49 12.35
N ILE A 185 -1.86 -1.30 12.32
CA ILE A 185 -0.47 -1.11 12.76
C ILE A 185 -0.36 -1.14 14.29
N GLY A 186 -1.33 -0.53 14.98
CA GLY A 186 -1.44 -0.53 16.44
C GLY A 186 -1.91 -1.87 17.01
N SER A 187 -2.36 -2.80 16.16
CA SER A 187 -2.74 -4.14 16.59
C SER A 187 -1.56 -4.87 17.22
N LYS A 188 -1.88 -5.87 18.05
CA LYS A 188 -0.89 -6.77 18.68
C LYS A 188 -0.05 -7.58 17.67
N LEU A 189 -0.34 -7.52 16.36
CA LEU A 189 0.41 -8.21 15.31
C LEU A 189 1.75 -7.54 15.02
N PHE A 190 1.80 -6.20 15.01
CA PHE A 190 2.97 -5.42 14.59
C PHE A 190 3.74 -4.79 15.74
N LYS A 191 3.46 -5.17 17.01
CA LYS A 191 4.09 -4.67 18.26
C LYS A 191 5.17 -3.61 18.01
N LEU A 192 4.69 -2.41 17.75
CA LEU A 192 5.51 -1.29 17.35
C LEU A 192 6.70 -0.97 18.28
N PRO A 193 6.66 -1.20 19.62
CA PRO A 193 7.81 -0.94 20.50
C PRO A 193 9.02 -1.85 20.22
N GLU A 194 8.81 -3.01 19.60
CA GLU A 194 9.87 -3.97 19.26
C GLU A 194 10.46 -3.69 17.86
N MET A 195 9.79 -2.85 17.05
CA MET A 195 10.26 -2.42 15.74
C MET A 195 11.18 -1.21 15.88
N LYS A 196 12.50 -1.43 15.82
CA LYS A 196 13.52 -0.37 15.84
C LYS A 196 14.19 -0.20 14.47
N GLY A 197 14.59 1.03 14.15
CA GLY A 197 15.43 1.34 12.98
C GLY A 197 14.76 1.00 11.65
N ASN A 198 15.46 0.25 10.80
CA ASN A 198 15.05 -0.07 9.42
C ASN A 198 13.72 -0.87 9.34
N MET A 199 13.21 -1.46 10.42
CA MET A 199 11.91 -2.14 10.38
C MET A 199 10.73 -1.20 10.14
N LEU A 200 10.84 0.09 10.49
CA LEU A 200 9.80 1.08 10.19
C LEU A 200 9.68 1.38 8.69
N TRP A 201 10.75 1.13 7.93
CA TRP A 201 10.84 1.29 6.47
C TRP A 201 10.28 0.10 5.68
N GLY A 202 9.79 -0.95 6.35
CA GLY A 202 9.22 -2.14 5.72
C GLY A 202 7.93 -2.63 6.40
N ILE A 203 7.21 -1.74 7.11
CA ILE A 203 5.93 -2.12 7.73
C ILE A 203 4.90 -2.48 6.67
N ASP A 204 4.85 -1.73 5.56
CA ASP A 204 3.96 -2.02 4.43
C ASP A 204 4.29 -3.37 3.80
N GLU A 205 5.57 -3.66 3.59
CA GLU A 205 6.04 -4.94 3.06
C GLU A 205 5.73 -6.09 4.03
N ALA A 206 5.92 -5.87 5.34
CA ALA A 206 5.58 -6.86 6.34
C ALA A 206 4.08 -7.14 6.43
N LEU A 207 3.27 -6.07 6.37
CA LEU A 207 1.82 -6.15 6.39
C LEU A 207 1.27 -6.85 5.16
N VAL A 208 1.71 -6.43 3.97
CA VAL A 208 1.25 -7.05 2.72
C VAL A 208 1.69 -8.52 2.67
N SER A 209 2.92 -8.82 3.11
CA SER A 209 3.44 -10.18 3.10
C SER A 209 2.63 -11.11 4.00
N TYR A 210 2.28 -10.62 5.19
CA TYR A 210 1.41 -11.35 6.10
C TYR A 210 0.00 -11.57 5.52
N LYS A 211 -0.62 -10.52 4.97
CA LYS A 211 -1.98 -10.60 4.39
C LYS A 211 -2.03 -11.53 3.17
N ILE A 212 -1.03 -11.47 2.30
CA ILE A 212 -0.89 -12.35 1.13
C ILE A 212 -0.64 -13.80 1.56
N ASP A 213 0.24 -14.05 2.52
CA ASP A 213 0.47 -15.41 3.05
C ASP A 213 -0.81 -16.00 3.64
N LYS A 214 -1.54 -15.21 4.45
CA LYS A 214 -2.84 -15.60 5.02
C LYS A 214 -3.87 -15.87 3.92
N TRP A 215 -3.95 -15.03 2.89
CA TRP A 215 -4.83 -15.21 1.76
C TRP A 215 -4.55 -16.49 0.98
N PHE A 216 -3.27 -16.74 0.66
CA PHE A 216 -2.88 -17.99 0.02
C PHE A 216 -3.25 -19.21 0.87
N ARG A 217 -3.09 -19.16 2.20
CA ARG A 217 -3.45 -20.30 3.09
C ARG A 217 -4.96 -20.55 3.11
N ARG A 218 -5.77 -19.50 2.92
CA ARG A 218 -7.24 -19.61 2.84
C ARG A 218 -7.69 -20.21 1.51
N ASN A 219 -7.05 -19.82 0.41
CA ASN A 219 -7.54 -20.12 -0.95
C ASN A 219 -6.82 -21.31 -1.63
N ASN A 220 -5.59 -21.62 -1.21
CA ASN A 220 -4.79 -22.73 -1.73
C ASN A 220 -4.23 -23.55 -0.56
N ASN A 221 -4.80 -24.72 -0.29
CA ASN A 221 -4.27 -25.69 0.69
C ASN A 221 -2.83 -26.17 0.38
N ASN A 222 -2.23 -25.73 -0.74
CA ASN A 222 -0.91 -26.12 -1.26
C ASN A 222 0.00 -24.90 -1.56
N ILE A 223 0.20 -23.99 -0.61
CA ILE A 223 1.43 -23.18 -0.65
C ILE A 223 2.60 -24.16 -0.45
N PRO A 224 3.76 -23.99 -1.12
CA PRO A 224 5.00 -24.60 -0.69
C PRO A 224 5.27 -24.16 0.74
N VAL A 225 4.84 -24.98 1.68
CA VAL A 225 5.37 -25.00 3.03
C VAL A 225 6.85 -25.25 2.82
N GLY A 226 7.67 -24.21 2.98
CA GLY A 226 9.05 -24.47 3.37
C GLY A 226 8.95 -25.34 4.61
N GLU A 227 9.27 -26.63 4.47
CA GLU A 227 9.07 -27.64 5.50
C GLU A 227 9.49 -27.09 6.85
N TYR A 228 8.50 -26.88 7.71
CA TYR A 228 8.70 -26.35 9.05
C TYR A 228 9.40 -27.42 9.89
N LYS A 229 10.73 -27.42 9.92
CA LYS A 229 11.46 -28.08 10.99
C LYS A 229 11.56 -27.10 12.17
N TYR A 230 10.91 -27.49 13.27
CA TYR A 230 11.00 -26.88 14.59
C TYR A 230 12.44 -26.82 15.09
#